data_AF-A0A964F9Q3-F1
#
_entry.id   AF-A0A964F9Q3-F1
#
_cell.length_a   1.000
_cell.length_b   1.000
_cell.length_c   1.000
_cell.angle_alpha   90.00
_cell.angle_beta   90.00
_cell.angle_gamma   90.00
#
_symmetry.space_group_name_H-M   'P 1'
#
loop_
_entity.id
_entity.type
_entity.pdbx_description
1 polymer ?
#
loop_
_entity_poly.entity_id
_entity_poly.type
_entity_poly.pdbx_seq_one_letter_code
_entity_poly.pdbx_strand_id
1 'polypeptide(L)'
;MDYNPFDWYWQINGQSGVYSSAANAVVATGTAAYVAWKAAGNQPTKIASMAELVEVLRAAGVPPYHKVKTYDIVKRLEAVNLAATAMTALRQDPVAYARFFTADSRGGVDADAADVRAFLTAVGADPDEILAP
;
A
#
# COMPACT_ATOMS: atom_id res chain seq x y z
N MET A 1 -1.66 -7.62 25.57
CA MET A 1 -1.16 -6.51 24.74
C MET A 1 -1.23 -7.06 23.35
N ASP A 2 -2.18 -6.56 22.57
CA ASP A 2 -2.61 -7.25 21.37
C ASP A 2 -2.15 -6.42 20.18
N TYR A 3 -1.25 -6.99 19.39
CA TYR A 3 -0.74 -6.37 18.19
C TYR A 3 -1.89 -6.18 17.18
N ASN A 4 -2.14 -4.93 16.80
CA ASN A 4 -3.09 -4.58 15.74
C ASN A 4 -2.35 -3.84 14.63
N PRO A 5 -2.06 -4.46 13.46
CA PRO A 5 -1.29 -3.82 12.41
C PRO A 5 -1.96 -2.54 11.86
N PHE A 6 -3.27 -2.36 12.01
CA PHE A 6 -4.00 -1.15 11.60
C PHE A 6 -3.88 0.02 12.59
N ASP A 7 -3.44 -0.24 13.82
CA ASP A 7 -3.26 0.77 14.87
C ASP A 7 -2.03 0.43 15.71
N TRP A 8 -0.86 0.57 15.09
CA TRP A 8 0.41 0.27 15.72
C TRP A 8 1.47 1.30 15.36
N TYR A 9 2.53 1.30 16.17
CA TYR A 9 3.66 2.21 16.02
C TYR A 9 4.97 1.46 15.81
N TRP A 10 5.78 1.92 14.88
CA TRP A 10 7.12 1.42 14.63
C TRP A 10 8.17 2.51 14.79
N GLN A 11 9.28 2.17 15.45
CA GLN A 11 10.47 2.98 15.49
C GLN A 11 11.44 2.50 14.41
N ILE A 12 11.57 3.30 13.35
CA ILE A 12 12.47 3.02 12.23
C ILE A 12 13.87 3.50 12.60
N ASN A 13 14.89 2.64 12.45
CA ASN A 13 16.26 2.97 12.78
C ASN A 13 16.77 4.19 11.98
N GLY A 14 17.45 5.12 12.67
CA GLY A 14 17.96 6.35 12.05
C GLY A 14 16.89 7.39 11.69
N GLN A 15 15.61 7.15 11.98
CA GLN A 15 14.52 8.07 11.66
C GLN A 15 13.94 8.72 12.93
N SER A 16 13.80 10.05 12.91
CA SER A 16 13.12 10.79 13.98
C SER A 16 11.62 10.56 13.94
N GLY A 17 11.01 10.31 15.10
CA GLY A 17 9.59 10.01 15.22
C GLY A 17 9.28 8.51 15.21
N VAL A 18 8.02 8.18 14.99
CA VAL A 18 7.51 6.82 14.88
C VAL A 18 6.56 6.73 13.69
N TYR A 19 6.63 5.64 12.93
CA TYR A 19 5.60 5.36 11.93
C TYR A 19 4.32 4.93 12.64
N SER A 20 3.18 5.51 12.28
CA SER A 20 1.85 5.11 12.73
C SER A 20 1.10 4.51 11.55
N SER A 21 0.69 3.25 11.67
CA SER A 21 -0.16 2.64 10.63
C SER A 21 -1.56 3.23 10.61
N ALA A 22 -2.10 3.67 11.75
CA ALA A 22 -3.39 4.35 11.78
C ALA A 22 -3.37 5.68 11.00
N ALA A 23 -2.26 6.42 11.06
CA ALA A 23 -2.09 7.68 10.32
C ALA A 23 -1.44 7.49 8.94
N ASN A 24 -0.99 6.28 8.62
CA ASN A 24 -0.18 5.94 7.43
C ASN A 24 1.04 6.86 7.24
N ALA A 25 1.64 7.33 8.34
CA ALA A 25 2.65 8.38 8.31
C ALA A 25 3.63 8.31 9.49
N VAL A 26 4.78 8.95 9.31
CA VAL A 26 5.74 9.19 10.40
C VAL A 26 5.24 10.37 11.22
N VAL A 27 4.99 10.13 12.50
CA VAL A 27 4.50 11.14 13.44
C VAL A 27 5.53 11.44 14.52
N ALA A 28 5.48 12.66 15.04
CA ALA A 28 6.32 13.03 16.18
C ALA A 28 5.93 12.22 17.44
N THR A 29 6.91 11.89 18.26
CA THR A 29 6.73 11.16 19.53
C THR A 29 5.99 11.97 20.61
N GLY A 30 5.76 13.27 20.38
CA GLY A 30 4.94 14.12 21.24
C GLY A 30 3.45 14.17 20.86
N THR A 31 3.03 13.47 19.80
CA THR A 31 1.62 13.46 19.38
C THR A 31 0.73 12.85 20.46
N ALA A 32 -0.43 13.46 20.70
CA ALA A 32 -1.36 13.01 21.76
C ALA A 32 -1.75 11.53 21.60
N ALA A 33 -1.96 11.07 20.36
CA ALA A 33 -2.26 9.67 20.06
C ALA A 33 -1.15 8.72 20.50
N TYR A 34 0.11 9.00 20.13
CA TYR A 34 1.24 8.16 20.52
C TYR A 34 1.51 8.19 22.04
N VAL A 35 1.38 9.37 22.67
CA VAL A 35 1.54 9.51 24.12
C VAL A 35 0.48 8.71 24.88
N ALA A 36 -0.79 8.78 24.45
CA ALA A 36 -1.87 7.99 25.04
C ALA A 36 -1.66 6.48 24.82
N TRP A 37 -1.25 6.09 23.61
CA TRP A 37 -0.94 4.70 23.28
C TRP A 37 0.21 4.13 24.12
N LYS A 38 1.27 4.92 24.36
CA LYS A 38 2.37 4.60 25.29
C LYS A 38 1.90 4.52 26.74
N ALA A 39 1.02 5.42 27.19
CA ALA A 39 0.47 5.45 28.54
C ALA A 39 -0.40 4.23 28.85
N ALA A 40 -1.01 3.61 27.82
CA ALA A 40 -1.70 2.33 27.92
C ALA A 40 -0.75 1.12 28.09
N GLY A 41 0.56 1.34 28.23
CA GLY A 41 1.57 0.30 28.45
C GLY A 41 2.21 -0.25 27.18
N ASN A 42 1.86 0.29 26.00
CA ASN A 42 2.39 -0.20 24.74
C ASN A 42 3.83 0.27 24.46
N GLN A 43 4.51 -0.39 23.53
CA GLN A 43 5.87 -0.08 23.09
C GLN A 43 5.98 -0.24 21.58
N PRO A 44 6.57 0.74 20.87
CA PRO A 44 6.70 0.65 19.42
C PRO A 44 7.63 -0.50 19.05
N THR A 45 7.30 -1.19 17.95
CA THR A 45 8.16 -2.22 17.39
C THR A 45 9.35 -1.56 16.72
N LYS A 46 10.57 -2.04 16.97
CA LYS A 46 11.77 -1.53 16.26
C LYS A 46 11.92 -2.22 14.91
N ILE A 47 12.33 -1.47 13.90
CA ILE A 47 12.53 -1.98 12.54
C ILE A 47 13.71 -1.27 11.87
N ALA A 48 14.45 -1.96 10.99
CA ALA A 48 15.71 -1.40 10.47
C ALA A 48 15.47 -0.31 9.42
N SER A 49 14.38 -0.41 8.63
CA SER A 49 14.11 0.53 7.54
C SER A 49 12.62 0.62 7.19
N MET A 50 12.26 1.65 6.43
CA MET A 50 10.91 1.76 5.85
C MET A 50 10.60 0.63 4.86
N ALA A 51 11.59 0.16 4.09
CA ALA A 51 11.39 -0.95 3.15
C ALA A 51 11.01 -2.25 3.90
N GLU A 52 11.69 -2.53 5.01
CA GLU A 52 11.34 -3.66 5.87
C GLU A 52 9.94 -3.47 6.50
N LEU A 53 9.58 -2.25 6.89
CA LEU A 53 8.25 -1.94 7.39
C LEU A 53 7.16 -2.20 6.34
N VAL A 54 7.40 -1.83 5.09
CA VAL A 54 6.51 -2.14 3.96
C VAL A 54 6.29 -3.65 3.86
N GLU A 55 7.34 -4.46 3.94
CA GLU A 55 7.23 -5.94 3.91
C GLU A 55 6.45 -6.50 5.10
N VAL A 56 6.72 -6.00 6.32
CA VAL A 56 6.02 -6.43 7.54
C VAL A 56 4.54 -6.10 7.46
N LEU A 57 4.27 -4.85 7.09
CA LEU A 57 2.92 -4.42 6.88
C LEU A 57 2.35 -5.33 5.79
N ARG A 58 3.09 -5.70 4.69
CA ARG A 58 2.63 -6.44 3.48
C ARG A 58 1.72 -7.62 3.75
N ALA A 59 2.04 -8.36 4.81
CA ALA A 59 1.31 -9.54 5.21
C ALA A 59 -0.12 -9.25 5.75
N ALA A 60 -0.42 -8.01 6.14
CA ALA A 60 -1.61 -7.63 6.91
C ALA A 60 -2.69 -6.81 6.16
N GLY A 61 -2.51 -6.50 4.89
CA GLY A 61 -3.31 -5.54 4.10
C GLY A 61 -3.30 -4.06 4.56
N VAL A 62 -2.26 -3.53 5.20
CA VAL A 62 -2.24 -2.19 5.84
C VAL A 62 -1.30 -1.20 5.15
N PRO A 63 -1.72 0.04 4.79
CA PRO A 63 -0.82 0.99 4.16
C PRO A 63 0.48 1.23 4.97
N PRO A 64 1.60 1.54 4.31
CA PRO A 64 1.70 2.25 3.03
C PRO A 64 1.67 1.33 1.80
N TYR A 65 1.43 0.03 1.96
CA TYR A 65 1.06 -0.84 0.86
C TYR A 65 -0.36 -1.41 1.12
N HIS A 66 -1.11 -1.67 0.08
CA HIS A 66 -2.39 -2.38 0.17
C HIS A 66 -2.63 -3.08 -1.17
N LYS A 67 -3.60 -3.99 -1.20
CA LYS A 67 -4.03 -4.63 -2.44
C LYS A 67 -5.28 -3.96 -2.96
N VAL A 68 -5.31 -3.67 -4.26
CA VAL A 68 -6.49 -3.16 -4.94
C VAL A 68 -7.03 -4.26 -5.84
N LYS A 69 -8.32 -4.57 -5.72
CA LYS A 69 -8.94 -5.59 -6.57
C LYS A 69 -8.84 -5.17 -8.03
N THR A 70 -8.56 -6.12 -8.91
CA THR A 70 -8.56 -5.88 -10.36
C THR A 70 -9.88 -5.27 -10.83
N TYR A 71 -11.00 -5.69 -10.23
CA TYR A 71 -12.32 -5.09 -10.49
C TYR A 71 -12.35 -3.59 -10.20
N ASP A 72 -11.86 -3.14 -9.05
CA ASP A 72 -11.84 -1.73 -8.66
C ASP A 72 -10.90 -0.93 -9.58
N ILE A 73 -9.76 -1.50 -9.95
CA ILE A 73 -8.84 -0.92 -10.93
C ILE A 73 -9.55 -0.70 -12.28
N VAL A 74 -10.24 -1.71 -12.81
CA VAL A 74 -10.98 -1.60 -14.08
C VAL A 74 -12.07 -0.53 -13.97
N LYS A 75 -12.87 -0.54 -12.90
CA LYS A 75 -13.94 0.45 -12.67
C LYS A 75 -13.40 1.88 -12.60
N ARG A 76 -12.25 2.09 -11.95
CA ARG A 76 -11.59 3.40 -11.86
C ARG A 76 -11.02 3.82 -13.23
N LEU A 77 -10.43 2.89 -13.98
CA LEU A 77 -9.99 3.14 -15.36
C LEU A 77 -11.16 3.46 -16.30
N GLU A 78 -12.34 2.87 -16.11
CA GLU A 78 -13.56 3.23 -16.84
C GLU A 78 -13.99 4.66 -16.50
N ALA A 79 -13.95 5.05 -15.22
CA ALA A 79 -14.31 6.39 -14.78
C ALA A 79 -13.43 7.49 -15.43
N VAL A 80 -12.17 7.19 -15.72
CA VAL A 80 -11.25 8.09 -16.43
C VAL A 80 -11.13 7.81 -17.93
N ASN A 81 -12.02 6.98 -18.50
CA ASN A 81 -12.06 6.61 -19.92
C ASN A 81 -10.78 5.95 -20.48
N LEU A 82 -10.00 5.28 -19.63
CA LEU A 82 -8.75 4.60 -20.01
C LEU A 82 -8.88 3.07 -20.10
N ALA A 83 -10.04 2.49 -19.76
CA ALA A 83 -10.23 1.04 -19.73
C ALA A 83 -9.89 0.34 -21.07
N ALA A 84 -10.31 0.90 -22.20
CA ALA A 84 -10.01 0.32 -23.52
C ALA A 84 -8.51 0.39 -23.88
N THR A 85 -7.86 1.50 -23.54
CA THR A 85 -6.41 1.71 -23.70
C THR A 85 -5.63 0.71 -22.85
N ALA A 86 -5.99 0.59 -21.58
CA ALA A 86 -5.37 -0.35 -20.65
C ALA A 86 -5.53 -1.79 -21.12
N MET A 87 -6.73 -2.19 -21.56
CA MET A 87 -6.97 -3.54 -22.08
C MET A 87 -6.16 -3.83 -23.36
N THR A 88 -5.98 -2.82 -24.22
CA THR A 88 -5.15 -2.95 -25.42
C THR A 88 -3.68 -3.12 -25.06
N ALA A 89 -3.16 -2.33 -24.13
CA ALA A 89 -1.78 -2.42 -23.65
C ALA A 89 -1.51 -3.77 -22.97
N LEU A 90 -2.42 -4.25 -22.12
CA LEU A 90 -2.30 -5.56 -21.46
C LEU A 90 -2.21 -6.72 -22.45
N ARG A 91 -2.94 -6.66 -23.58
CA ARG A 91 -2.84 -7.70 -24.62
C ARG A 91 -1.49 -7.73 -25.33
N GLN A 92 -0.74 -6.63 -25.30
CA GLN A 92 0.61 -6.55 -25.87
C GLN A 92 1.70 -6.91 -24.85
N ASP A 93 1.36 -7.00 -23.56
CA ASP A 93 2.24 -7.39 -22.48
C ASP A 93 1.68 -8.60 -21.71
N PRO A 94 2.00 -9.83 -22.15
CA PRO A 94 1.56 -11.05 -21.50
C PRO A 94 1.95 -11.16 -20.01
N VAL A 95 3.04 -10.51 -19.59
CA VAL A 95 3.50 -10.53 -18.19
C VAL A 95 2.62 -9.63 -17.34
N ALA A 96 2.37 -8.40 -17.79
CA ALA A 96 1.41 -7.51 -17.13
C ALA A 96 0.00 -8.13 -17.13
N TYR A 97 -0.44 -8.73 -18.23
CA TYR A 97 -1.70 -9.45 -18.29
C TYR A 97 -1.78 -10.56 -17.23
N ALA A 98 -0.73 -11.39 -17.11
CA ALA A 98 -0.68 -12.42 -16.09
C ALA A 98 -0.72 -11.83 -14.67
N ARG A 99 -0.04 -10.70 -14.43
CA ARG A 99 -0.02 -9.99 -13.15
C ARG A 99 -1.40 -9.51 -12.71
N PHE A 100 -2.15 -8.87 -13.62
CA PHE A 100 -3.47 -8.32 -13.32
C PHE A 100 -4.59 -9.37 -13.26
N PHE A 101 -4.47 -10.46 -14.03
CA PHE A 101 -5.58 -11.41 -14.25
C PHE A 101 -5.33 -12.85 -13.79
N THR A 102 -4.10 -13.26 -13.50
CA THR A 102 -3.79 -14.68 -13.19
C THR A 102 -2.93 -14.90 -11.95
N ALA A 103 -2.16 -13.90 -11.49
CA ALA A 103 -1.09 -14.12 -10.52
C ALA A 103 -1.46 -13.99 -9.03
N ASP A 104 -2.69 -13.61 -8.67
CA ASP A 104 -3.10 -13.66 -7.25
C ASP A 104 -4.56 -14.10 -7.06
N SER A 105 -4.72 -15.40 -6.86
CA SER A 105 -5.96 -16.04 -6.39
C SER A 105 -6.42 -15.56 -5.00
N ARG A 106 -5.70 -14.62 -4.35
CA ARG A 106 -6.08 -13.97 -3.08
C ARG A 106 -6.56 -12.52 -3.20
N GLY A 107 -6.88 -12.03 -4.41
CA GLY A 107 -7.88 -10.97 -4.56
C GLY A 107 -7.39 -9.52 -4.72
N GLY A 108 -6.28 -9.29 -5.43
CA GLY A 108 -5.90 -7.94 -5.87
C GLY A 108 -4.46 -7.80 -6.32
N VAL A 109 -4.12 -6.60 -6.78
CA VAL A 109 -2.79 -6.19 -7.20
C VAL A 109 -2.19 -5.30 -6.11
N ASP A 110 -0.90 -5.50 -5.80
CA ASP A 110 -0.22 -4.66 -4.81
C ASP A 110 -0.09 -3.22 -5.33
N ALA A 111 -0.58 -2.24 -4.57
CA ALA A 111 -0.64 -0.84 -4.97
C ALA A 111 0.75 -0.19 -5.13
N ASP A 112 1.75 -0.70 -4.41
CA ASP A 112 3.14 -0.25 -4.44
C ASP A 112 3.98 -0.97 -5.50
N ALA A 113 3.43 -1.98 -6.19
CA ALA A 113 4.16 -2.76 -7.18
C ALA A 113 4.66 -1.87 -8.33
N ALA A 114 5.99 -1.79 -8.47
CA ALA A 114 6.64 -0.88 -9.41
C ALA A 114 6.21 -1.12 -10.87
N ASP A 115 6.02 -2.39 -11.25
CA ASP A 115 5.53 -2.81 -12.57
C ASP A 115 4.09 -2.34 -12.83
N VAL A 116 3.23 -2.42 -11.81
CA VAL A 116 1.82 -2.02 -11.88
C VAL A 116 1.70 -0.51 -12.01
N ARG A 117 2.44 0.24 -11.20
CA ARG A 117 2.47 1.71 -11.28
C ARG A 117 3.05 2.18 -12.61
N ALA A 118 4.13 1.54 -13.09
CA ALA A 118 4.70 1.85 -14.40
C ALA A 118 3.71 1.58 -15.54
N PHE A 119 2.97 0.47 -15.50
CA PHE A 119 1.92 0.16 -16.47
C PHE A 119 0.81 1.24 -16.48
N LEU A 120 0.30 1.62 -15.31
CA LEU A 120 -0.75 2.64 -15.20
C LEU A 120 -0.31 4.00 -15.75
N THR A 121 0.91 4.43 -15.42
CA THR A 121 1.50 5.64 -16.00
C THR A 121 1.63 5.54 -17.52
N ALA A 122 2.06 4.38 -18.04
CA ALA A 122 2.24 4.18 -19.49
C ALA A 122 0.92 4.24 -20.28
N VAL A 123 -0.21 3.87 -19.67
CA VAL A 123 -1.54 4.00 -20.27
C VAL A 123 -2.18 5.37 -20.02
N GLY A 124 -1.45 6.30 -19.39
CA GLY A 124 -1.88 7.67 -19.13
C GLY A 124 -2.76 7.84 -17.89
N ALA A 125 -2.84 6.83 -17.03
CA ALA A 125 -3.59 6.91 -15.77
C ALA A 125 -2.71 7.47 -14.65
N ASP A 126 -3.34 8.10 -13.65
CA ASP A 126 -2.69 8.43 -12.38
C ASP A 126 -2.68 7.19 -11.46
N PRO A 127 -1.51 6.59 -11.16
CA PRO A 127 -1.45 5.41 -10.31
C PRO A 127 -1.98 5.66 -8.89
N ASP A 128 -1.85 6.87 -8.35
CA ASP A 128 -2.26 7.18 -6.98
C ASP A 128 -3.79 7.27 -6.88
N GLU A 129 -4.46 7.73 -7.94
CA GLU A 129 -5.93 7.71 -8.05
C GLU A 129 -6.46 6.29 -8.30
N ILE A 130 -5.87 5.56 -9.26
CA ILE A 130 -6.35 4.23 -9.63
C ILE A 130 -6.08 3.20 -8.53
N LEU A 131 -4.95 3.31 -7.82
CA LEU A 131 -4.54 2.37 -6.78
C LEU A 131 -4.84 2.88 -5.36
N ALA A 132 -5.70 3.89 -5.19
CA ALA A 132 -6.14 4.32 -3.86
C ALA A 132 -6.74 3.15 -3.04
N PRO A 133 -6.57 3.11 -1.71
CA PRO A 133 -7.17 2.08 -0.86
C PRO A 133 -8.71 2.07 -0.90
#